data_AF-A0A486XAA3-F1
#
_entry.id   AF-A0A486XAA3-F1
#
_cell.length_a   1.000
_cell.length_b   1.000
_cell.length_c   1.000
_cell.angle_alpha   90.00
_cell.angle_beta   90.00
_cell.angle_gamma   90.00
#
_symmetry.space_group_name_H-M   'P 1'
#
loop_
_entity.id
_entity.type
_entity.pdbx_description
1 polymer ?
#
loop_
_entity_poly.entity_id
_entity_poly.type
_entity_poly.pdbx_seq_one_letter_code
_entity_poly.pdbx_strand_id
1 'polypeptide(L)' 'MGDYASGTNHVLPTYGYTRTTSSLGLPDFSKRMTVQELSPQGFQDLAPTVIQMATAEQLDAHKNAVLVRLEKLQKLYK' A
#
# COMPACT_ATOMS: atom_id res chain seq x y z
N MET A 1 -7.89 27.55 26.84
CA MET A 1 -6.51 27.42 26.31
C MET A 1 -6.47 26.64 25.01
N GLY A 2 -7.05 25.42 24.96
CA GLY A 2 -7.22 24.60 23.74
C GLY A 2 -7.86 25.32 22.57
N ASP A 3 -8.94 26.06 22.84
CA ASP A 3 -9.72 26.76 21.82
C ASP A 3 -9.03 28.02 21.25
N TYR A 4 -7.90 28.44 21.82
CA TYR A 4 -7.36 29.78 21.57
C TYR A 4 -5.83 29.83 21.39
N ALA A 5 -5.04 29.19 22.25
CA ALA A 5 -3.62 29.55 22.38
C ALA A 5 -2.65 28.39 22.69
N SER A 6 -3.11 27.18 22.96
CA SER A 6 -2.19 26.06 23.26
C SER A 6 -1.60 25.40 22.01
N GLY A 7 -2.10 25.72 20.82
CA GLY A 7 -1.63 25.18 19.53
C GLY A 7 -2.32 23.88 19.07
N THR A 8 -3.18 23.28 19.88
CA THR A 8 -4.06 22.17 19.47
C THR A 8 -5.20 22.67 18.58
N ASN A 9 -5.73 21.83 17.70
CA ASN A 9 -6.91 22.19 16.91
C ASN A 9 -8.20 21.88 17.67
N HIS A 10 -9.05 22.88 17.86
CA HIS A 10 -10.33 22.74 18.56
C HIS A 10 -11.49 22.28 17.66
N VAL A 11 -11.25 22.07 16.36
CA VAL A 11 -12.20 21.41 15.47
C VAL A 11 -12.13 19.91 15.75
N LEU A 12 -13.10 19.43 16.54
CA LEU A 12 -13.11 18.08 17.09
C LEU A 12 -14.37 17.29 16.66
N PRO A 13 -14.28 15.95 16.55
CA PRO A 13 -15.45 15.10 16.36
C PRO A 13 -16.39 15.17 17.57
N THR A 14 -17.69 15.21 17.33
CA THR A 14 -18.73 15.27 18.37
C THR A 14 -19.71 14.09 18.22
N TYR A 15 -20.74 13.99 19.07
CA TYR A 15 -21.81 12.99 18.97
C TYR A 15 -21.35 11.52 18.83
N GLY A 16 -20.25 11.16 19.51
CA GLY A 16 -19.72 9.79 19.55
C GLY A 16 -18.70 9.43 18.46
N TYR A 17 -18.44 10.32 17.49
CA TYR A 17 -17.48 10.06 16.40
C TYR A 17 -16.01 9.98 16.85
N THR A 18 -15.70 10.37 18.09
CA THR A 18 -14.36 10.21 18.68
C THR A 18 -13.90 8.75 18.79
N ARG A 19 -14.79 7.77 18.62
CA ARG A 19 -14.45 6.34 18.57
C ARG A 19 -13.59 5.95 17.37
N THR A 20 -13.71 6.68 16.26
CA THR A 20 -13.05 6.34 14.98
C THR A 20 -12.40 7.53 14.28
N THR A 21 -12.70 8.76 14.70
CA THR A 21 -12.23 10.00 14.07
C THR A 21 -11.38 10.82 15.02
N SER A 22 -10.35 11.46 14.49
CA SER A 22 -9.39 12.31 15.22
C SER A 22 -9.78 13.80 15.15
N SER A 23 -9.12 14.62 15.98
CA SER A 23 -9.09 16.09 15.81
C SER A 23 -8.55 16.48 14.42
N LEU A 24 -9.04 17.59 13.87
CA LEU A 24 -8.55 18.14 12.62
C LEU A 24 -7.04 18.47 12.70
N GLY A 25 -6.27 18.00 11.75
CA GLY A 25 -4.83 18.27 11.64
C GLY A 25 -4.35 18.30 10.20
N LEU A 26 -3.03 18.44 10.02
CA LEU A 26 -2.40 18.40 8.70
C LEU A 26 -2.70 17.11 7.89
N PRO A 27 -2.83 15.92 8.50
CA PRO A 27 -3.20 14.71 7.78
C PRO A 27 -4.54 14.81 7.03
N ASP A 28 -5.51 15.60 7.52
CA ASP A 28 -6.82 15.76 6.86
C ASP A 28 -6.73 16.53 5.53
N PHE A 29 -5.62 17.25 5.32
CA PHE A 29 -5.30 17.98 4.09
C PHE A 29 -4.25 17.30 3.24
N SER A 30 -3.84 16.07 3.61
CA SER A 30 -2.83 15.31 2.87
C SER A 30 -3.28 13.87 2.62
N LYS A 31 -2.60 13.20 1.69
CA LYS A 31 -2.84 11.80 1.36
C LYS A 31 -1.52 11.07 1.47
N ARG A 32 -1.51 9.92 2.15
CA ARG A 32 -0.35 9.03 2.21
C ARG A 32 -0.34 8.13 0.98
N MET A 33 0.80 8.04 0.30
CA MET A 33 1.01 7.17 -0.86
C MET A 33 2.15 6.18 -0.56
N THR A 34 1.92 4.90 -0.83
CA THR A 34 2.95 3.85 -0.73
C THR A 34 3.69 3.69 -2.04
N VAL A 35 4.99 3.46 -1.99
CA VAL A 35 5.85 3.21 -3.16
C VAL A 35 6.56 1.88 -2.96
N GLN A 36 6.70 1.11 -4.03
CA GLN A 36 7.41 -0.17 -4.03
C GLN A 36 8.30 -0.28 -5.27
N GLU A 37 9.50 -0.81 -5.08
CA GLU A 37 10.47 -1.11 -6.12
C GLU A 37 11.12 -2.45 -5.77
N LEU A 38 11.20 -3.36 -6.75
CA LEU A 38 11.80 -4.67 -6.55
C LEU A 38 13.05 -4.78 -7.42
N SER A 39 14.14 -5.25 -6.81
CA SER A 39 15.30 -5.70 -7.57
C SER A 39 14.94 -6.95 -8.39
N PRO A 40 15.70 -7.30 -9.44
CA PRO A 40 15.48 -8.53 -10.20
C PRO A 40 15.46 -9.78 -9.30
N GLN A 41 16.37 -9.85 -8.32
CA GLN A 41 16.41 -10.95 -7.35
C GLN A 41 15.16 -10.95 -6.46
N GLY A 42 14.80 -9.80 -5.87
CA GLY A 42 13.63 -9.70 -5.00
C GLY A 42 12.32 -10.03 -5.73
N PHE A 43 12.24 -9.72 -7.03
CA PHE A 43 11.12 -10.15 -7.87
C PHE A 43 11.10 -11.67 -8.07
N GLN A 44 12.25 -12.30 -8.36
CA GLN A 44 12.34 -13.75 -8.52
C GLN A 44 11.99 -14.49 -7.23
N ASP A 45 12.41 -13.97 -6.07
CA ASP A 45 12.12 -14.57 -4.76
C ASP A 45 10.62 -14.53 -4.43
N LEU A 46 9.92 -13.45 -4.82
CA LEU A 46 8.48 -13.29 -4.57
C LEU A 46 7.58 -13.91 -5.64
N ALA A 47 8.08 -14.12 -6.86
CA ALA A 47 7.30 -14.59 -8.00
C ALA A 47 6.54 -15.91 -7.74
N PRO A 48 7.13 -16.95 -7.11
CA PRO A 48 6.41 -18.20 -6.82
C PRO A 48 5.19 -17.98 -5.95
N THR A 49 5.31 -17.15 -4.91
CA THR A 49 4.22 -16.83 -3.98
C THR A 49 3.08 -16.11 -4.71
N VAL A 50 3.40 -15.10 -5.53
CA VAL A 50 2.39 -14.34 -6.28
C VAL A 50 1.68 -15.22 -7.31
N ILE A 51 2.41 -16.11 -8.00
CA ILE A 51 1.82 -17.07 -8.96
C ILE A 51 0.86 -18.03 -8.25
N GLN A 52 1.24 -18.56 -7.08
CA GLN A 52 0.38 -19.45 -6.30
C GLN A 52 -0.91 -18.75 -5.85
N MET A 53 -0.80 -17.54 -5.30
CA MET A 53 -1.97 -16.75 -4.88
C MET A 53 -2.89 -16.43 -6.07
N ALA A 54 -2.34 -15.92 -7.17
CA ALA A 54 -3.12 -15.58 -8.36
C ALA A 54 -3.79 -16.80 -9.00
N THR A 55 -3.17 -17.97 -8.92
CA THR A 55 -3.77 -19.24 -9.39
C THR A 55 -4.95 -19.65 -8.51
N ALA A 56 -4.80 -19.58 -7.18
CA ALA A 56 -5.87 -19.90 -6.24
C ALA A 56 -7.08 -18.95 -6.38
N GLU A 57 -6.84 -17.69 -6.71
CA GLU A 57 -7.87 -16.67 -6.96
C GLU A 57 -8.43 -16.69 -8.40
N GLN A 58 -7.95 -17.59 -9.26
CA GLN A 58 -8.33 -17.70 -10.69
C GLN A 58 -8.07 -16.40 -11.49
N LEU A 59 -7.04 -15.63 -11.11
CA LEU A 59 -6.64 -14.38 -11.74
C LEU A 59 -5.51 -14.60 -12.75
N ASP A 60 -5.85 -15.21 -13.90
CA ASP A 60 -4.85 -15.58 -14.91
C ASP A 60 -4.05 -14.39 -15.44
N ALA A 61 -4.66 -13.21 -15.60
CA ALA A 61 -3.95 -12.01 -16.04
C ALA A 61 -2.85 -11.58 -15.05
N HIS A 62 -3.12 -11.67 -13.74
CA HIS A 62 -2.15 -11.33 -12.70
C HIS A 62 -1.00 -12.35 -12.68
N LYS A 63 -1.32 -13.64 -12.77
CA LYS A 63 -0.35 -14.74 -12.92
C LYS A 63 0.56 -14.52 -14.13
N ASN A 64 -0.04 -14.24 -15.29
CA ASN A 64 0.68 -14.06 -16.55
C ASN A 64 1.60 -12.83 -16.52
N ALA A 65 1.20 -11.74 -15.85
CA ALA A 65 2.05 -10.56 -15.68
C ALA A 65 3.37 -10.88 -14.96
N VAL A 66 3.36 -11.84 -14.03
CA VAL A 66 4.57 -12.33 -13.34
C VAL A 66 5.38 -13.25 -14.23
N LEU A 67 4.74 -14.25 -14.86
CA LEU A 67 5.41 -15.25 -15.69
C LEU A 67 6.21 -14.63 -16.84
N VAL A 68 5.63 -13.67 -17.58
CA VAL A 68 6.30 -12.99 -18.70
C VAL A 68 7.60 -12.30 -18.25
N ARG A 69 7.61 -11.71 -17.05
CA ARG A 69 8.81 -11.07 -16.49
C ARG A 69 9.82 -12.10 -16.02
N LEU A 70 9.37 -13.16 -15.35
CA LEU A 70 10.24 -14.24 -14.88
C LEU A 70 10.97 -14.92 -16.05
N GLU A 71 10.25 -15.24 -17.13
CA GLU A 71 10.84 -15.79 -18.36
C GLU A 71 11.87 -14.85 -18.99
N LYS A 72 11.57 -13.54 -19.02
CA LYS A 72 12.50 -12.54 -19.54
C LYS A 72 13.78 -12.49 -18.71
N LEU A 73 13.67 -12.48 -17.37
CA LEU A 73 14.84 -12.47 -16.49
C LEU A 73 15.68 -13.75 -16.64
N GLN A 74 15.04 -14.92 -16.73
CA GLN A 74 15.75 -16.19 -16.95
C GLN A 74 16.52 -16.22 -18.29
N LYS A 75 16.01 -15.57 -19.34
CA LYS A 75 16.72 -15.45 -20.63
C LYS A 75 17.90 -14.48 -20.56
N LEU A 76 17.82 -13.44 -19.74
CA LEU A 76 18.86 -12.41 -19.62
C LEU A 76 20.05 -12.85 -18.76
N TYR A 77 19.82 -13.75 -17.80
CA TYR A 77 20.85 -14.28 -16.89
C TYR A 77 21.21 -15.75 -17.16
N LYS A 78 20.83 -16.26 -18.34
CA LYS A 78 21.33 -17.51 -18.91
C LYS A 78 22.70 -17.28 -19.52
#